data_AF-C1BYM8-F1
#
_entry.id   AF-C1BYM8-F1
#
_cell.length_a   1.000
_cell.length_b   1.000
_cell.length_c   1.000
_cell.angle_alpha   90.00
_cell.angle_beta   90.00
_cell.angle_gamma   90.00
#
_symmetry.space_group_name_H-M   'P 1'
#
loop_
_entity.id
_entity.type
_entity.pdbx_description
1 polymer ?
#
loop_
_entity_poly.entity_id
_entity_poly.type
_entity_poly.pdbx_seq_one_letter_code
_entity_poly.pdbx_strand_id
1 'polypeptide(L)'
;MGTRYYCDYCDRSFQDNMHNRKKHLYGVQHHRSKKAWFDHFRDTAAILYDEQTKKPCRKFLQTGQCVFGNNCRFSHMSETDMENLRMQIEDERRSREDPEHRVSPERSIEEWLTKMEKKRAALKSGSVLKDEDEEDEANQPENDIPPHFLTIPDLPPSLLPPPHGGWKIKARIEWG
;
A
#
# COMPACT_ATOMS: atom_id res chain seq x y z
N MET A 1 -19.93 13.91 -26.13
CA MET A 1 -19.56 12.69 -25.37
C MET A 1 -19.72 13.02 -23.90
N GLY A 2 -20.63 12.34 -23.18
CA GLY A 2 -20.91 12.65 -21.77
C GLY A 2 -19.84 12.05 -20.85
N THR A 3 -19.38 12.82 -19.87
CA THR A 3 -18.47 12.33 -18.83
C THR A 3 -19.17 11.24 -18.01
N ARG A 4 -18.44 10.17 -17.66
CA ARG A 4 -18.93 9.09 -16.79
C ARG A 4 -18.20 9.16 -15.46
N TYR A 5 -18.93 8.98 -14.38
CA TYR A 5 -18.37 8.90 -13.04
C TYR A 5 -18.16 7.43 -12.69
N TYR A 6 -16.97 7.11 -12.16
CA TYR A 6 -16.64 5.81 -11.61
C TYR A 6 -16.52 5.91 -10.09
N CYS A 7 -17.05 4.91 -9.38
CA CYS A 7 -16.89 4.79 -7.94
C CYS A 7 -16.07 3.55 -7.59
N ASP A 8 -14.87 3.76 -7.04
CA ASP A 8 -13.93 2.69 -6.66
C ASP A 8 -14.47 1.79 -5.54
N TYR A 9 -15.34 2.31 -4.68
CA TYR A 9 -15.94 1.49 -3.61
C TYR A 9 -17.03 0.56 -4.13
N CYS A 10 -17.69 0.90 -5.24
CA CYS A 10 -18.86 0.19 -5.75
C CYS A 10 -18.62 -0.54 -7.07
N ASP A 11 -17.46 -0.36 -7.69
CA ASP A 11 -17.06 -0.82 -9.02
C ASP A 11 -18.12 -0.59 -10.10
N ARG A 12 -18.66 0.63 -10.13
CA ARG A 12 -19.74 1.01 -11.07
C ARG A 12 -19.44 2.33 -11.77
N SER A 13 -19.70 2.36 -13.08
CA SER A 13 -19.70 3.59 -13.88
C SER A 13 -21.11 4.02 -14.26
N PHE A 14 -21.42 5.30 -14.11
CA PHE A 14 -22.69 5.88 -14.54
C PHE A 14 -22.48 7.26 -15.17
N GLN A 15 -23.51 7.81 -15.83
CA GLN A 15 -23.44 9.14 -16.44
C GLN A 15 -23.20 10.19 -15.35
N ASP A 16 -22.11 10.96 -15.49
CA ASP A 16 -21.69 11.91 -14.48
C ASP A 16 -22.58 13.15 -14.48
N ASN A 17 -23.50 13.18 -13.52
CA ASN A 17 -24.27 14.35 -13.17
C ASN A 17 -24.08 14.57 -11.67
N MET A 18 -23.88 15.82 -11.28
CA MET A 18 -23.72 16.25 -9.88
C MET A 18 -24.83 15.67 -8.98
N HIS A 19 -26.07 15.64 -9.48
CA HIS A 19 -27.22 15.08 -8.77
C HIS A 19 -27.16 13.55 -8.63
N ASN A 20 -26.76 12.84 -9.69
CA ASN A 20 -26.62 11.38 -9.68
C ASN A 20 -25.47 10.95 -8.78
N ARG A 21 -24.33 11.64 -8.85
CA ARG A 21 -23.17 11.42 -7.99
C ARG A 21 -23.54 11.59 -6.53
N LYS A 22 -24.26 12.67 -6.19
CA LYS A 22 -24.74 12.92 -4.83
C LYS A 22 -25.65 11.77 -4.35
N LYS A 23 -26.67 11.40 -5.12
CA LYS A 23 -27.56 10.29 -4.76
C LYS A 23 -26.81 8.96 -4.59
N HIS A 24 -25.80 8.71 -5.41
CA HIS A 24 -24.94 7.53 -5.28
C HIS A 24 -24.16 7.55 -3.97
N LEU A 25 -23.43 8.63 -3.67
CA LEU A 25 -22.54 8.75 -2.51
C LEU A 25 -23.29 8.68 -1.17
N TYR A 26 -24.48 9.28 -1.09
CA TYR A 26 -25.34 9.22 0.11
C TYR A 26 -26.25 7.98 0.14
N GLY A 27 -26.13 7.09 -0.85
CA GLY A 27 -26.93 5.88 -0.95
C GLY A 27 -26.43 4.79 0.00
N VAL A 28 -27.35 4.07 0.64
CA VAL A 28 -27.03 2.97 1.58
C VAL A 28 -26.11 1.91 0.96
N GLN A 29 -26.23 1.66 -0.35
CA GLN A 29 -25.36 0.73 -1.05
C GLN A 29 -23.91 1.22 -1.06
N HIS A 30 -23.68 2.50 -1.36
CA HIS A 30 -22.34 3.09 -1.32
C HIS A 30 -21.76 3.03 0.09
N HIS A 31 -22.53 3.43 1.11
CA HIS A 31 -22.08 3.33 2.50
C HIS A 31 -21.69 1.90 2.91
N ARG A 32 -22.49 0.89 2.51
CA ARG A 32 -22.20 -0.53 2.77
C ARG A 32 -20.94 -1.00 2.05
N SER A 33 -20.83 -0.73 0.74
CA SER A 33 -19.67 -1.11 -0.06
C SER A 33 -18.39 -0.40 0.42
N LYS A 34 -18.48 0.89 0.76
CA LYS A 34 -17.39 1.66 1.36
C LYS A 34 -16.96 1.04 2.69
N LYS A 35 -17.90 0.72 3.59
CA LYS A 35 -17.57 0.07 4.87
C LYS A 35 -16.88 -1.28 4.64
N ALA A 36 -17.42 -2.11 3.75
CA ALA A 36 -16.84 -3.41 3.42
C ALA A 36 -15.41 -3.28 2.86
N TRP A 37 -15.17 -2.26 2.02
CA TRP A 37 -13.83 -1.95 1.54
C TRP A 37 -12.87 -1.64 2.69
N PHE A 38 -13.23 -0.75 3.62
CA PHE A 38 -12.40 -0.47 4.80
C PHE A 38 -12.27 -1.66 5.75
N ASP A 39 -13.27 -2.53 5.84
CA ASP A 39 -13.21 -3.73 6.66
C ASP A 39 -12.10 -4.70 6.21
N HIS A 40 -11.76 -4.75 4.92
CA HIS A 40 -10.64 -5.57 4.42
C HIS A 40 -9.27 -5.06 4.86
N PHE A 41 -9.14 -3.76 5.14
CA PHE A 41 -7.89 -3.13 5.58
C PHE A 41 -7.88 -2.87 7.08
N ARG A 42 -8.83 -3.42 7.85
CA ARG A 42 -8.82 -3.28 9.31
C ARG A 42 -7.79 -4.21 9.93
N ASP A 43 -6.97 -3.64 10.81
CA ASP A 43 -6.02 -4.39 11.61
C ASP A 43 -6.74 -5.45 12.46
N THR A 44 -6.17 -6.65 12.52
CA THR A 44 -6.61 -7.77 13.39
C THR A 44 -6.75 -7.32 14.84
N ALA A 45 -5.83 -6.50 15.34
CA ALA A 45 -5.90 -5.90 16.67
C ALA A 45 -7.13 -4.99 16.85
N ALA A 46 -7.46 -4.17 15.85
CA ALA A 46 -8.63 -3.29 15.90
C ALA A 46 -9.95 -4.10 15.84
N ILE A 47 -9.99 -5.19 15.06
CA ILE A 47 -11.14 -6.11 15.00
C ILE A 47 -11.40 -6.73 16.38
N LEU A 48 -10.36 -7.26 17.01
CA LEU A 48 -10.46 -7.88 18.32
C LEU A 48 -10.93 -6.90 19.41
N TYR A 49 -10.42 -5.67 19.40
CA TYR A 49 -10.86 -4.64 20.34
C TYR A 49 -12.35 -4.29 20.17
N ASP A 50 -12.78 -4.09 18.92
CA ASP A 50 -14.17 -3.82 18.58
C ASP A 50 -15.11 -4.95 19.01
N GLU A 51 -14.67 -6.20 18.91
CA GLU A 51 -15.50 -7.36 19.25
C GLU A 51 -15.59 -7.59 20.75
N GLN A 52 -14.53 -7.33 21.50
CA GLN A 52 -14.56 -7.38 22.97
C GLN A 52 -15.46 -6.32 23.58
N THR A 53 -15.52 -5.12 22.97
CA THR A 53 -16.39 -4.03 23.44
C THR A 53 -17.85 -4.24 23.04
N LYS A 54 -18.13 -5.02 22.00
CA LYS A 54 -19.49 -5.34 21.56
C LYS A 54 -20.10 -6.44 22.43
N LYS A 55 -21.34 -6.21 22.87
CA LYS A 55 -22.14 -7.27 23.51
C LYS A 55 -22.39 -8.41 22.50
N PRO A 56 -22.41 -9.67 22.95
CA PRO A 56 -22.68 -10.80 22.07
C PRO A 56 -24.13 -10.79 21.55
N CYS A 57 -24.30 -11.21 20.29
CA CYS A 57 -25.60 -11.26 19.64
C CYS A 57 -26.42 -12.44 20.17
N ARG A 58 -27.43 -12.15 20.99
CA ARG A 58 -28.31 -13.19 21.57
C ARG A 58 -28.96 -14.08 20.52
N LYS A 59 -29.44 -13.49 19.42
CA LYS A 59 -30.15 -14.24 18.36
C LYS A 59 -29.20 -15.19 17.63
N PHE A 60 -27.98 -14.75 17.34
CA PHE A 60 -26.95 -15.58 16.74
C PHE A 60 -26.50 -16.70 17.69
N LEU A 61 -26.25 -16.39 18.96
CA LEU A 61 -25.87 -17.40 19.96
C LEU A 61 -26.96 -18.47 20.17
N GLN A 62 -28.23 -18.10 20.13
CA GLN A 62 -29.32 -19.02 20.38
C GLN A 62 -29.72 -19.85 19.15
N THR A 63 -29.67 -19.26 17.95
CA THR A 63 -30.22 -19.88 16.73
C THR A 63 -29.17 -20.19 15.67
N GLY A 64 -27.92 -19.75 15.86
CA GLY A 64 -26.86 -19.81 14.85
C GLY A 64 -27.08 -18.88 13.66
N GLN A 65 -28.19 -18.13 13.61
CA GLN A 65 -28.57 -17.29 12.47
C GLN A 65 -28.95 -15.88 12.92
N CYS A 66 -28.38 -14.88 12.25
CA CYS A 66 -28.69 -13.48 12.49
C CYS A 66 -29.20 -12.82 11.20
N VAL A 67 -30.37 -12.19 11.28
CA VAL A 67 -31.00 -11.48 10.15
C VAL A 67 -30.18 -10.29 9.66
N PHE A 68 -29.26 -9.78 10.49
CA PHE A 68 -28.39 -8.65 10.14
C PHE A 68 -27.05 -9.07 9.52
N GLY A 69 -26.73 -10.38 9.51
CA GLY A 69 -25.47 -10.91 8.97
C GLY A 69 -24.24 -10.18 9.52
N ASN A 70 -23.29 -9.84 8.64
CA ASN A 70 -22.05 -9.14 8.98
C ASN A 70 -22.25 -7.66 9.38
N ASN A 71 -23.45 -7.09 9.16
CA ASN A 71 -23.80 -5.74 9.59
C ASN A 71 -24.45 -5.70 10.97
N CYS A 72 -24.44 -6.82 11.71
CA CYS A 72 -24.98 -6.86 13.06
C CYS A 72 -24.21 -5.91 13.98
N ARG A 73 -24.94 -5.16 14.82
CA ARG A 73 -24.34 -4.25 15.82
C ARG A 73 -23.66 -4.99 16.98
N PHE A 74 -23.97 -6.27 17.15
CA PHE A 74 -23.53 -7.15 18.23
C PHE A 74 -22.48 -8.13 17.73
N SER A 75 -21.62 -8.61 18.62
CA SER A 75 -20.56 -9.57 18.26
C SER A 75 -21.17 -10.93 17.89
N HIS A 76 -20.70 -11.50 16.78
CA HIS A 76 -20.98 -12.88 16.37
C HIS A 76 -19.81 -13.83 16.66
N MET A 77 -18.71 -13.31 17.21
CA MET A 77 -17.54 -14.11 17.52
C MET A 77 -17.85 -15.08 18.65
N SER A 78 -17.44 -16.33 18.46
CA SER A 78 -17.32 -17.29 19.55
C SER A 78 -16.05 -17.03 20.38
N GLU A 79 -15.94 -17.65 21.55
CA GLU A 79 -14.71 -17.61 22.36
C GLU A 79 -13.50 -18.15 21.59
N THR A 80 -13.70 -19.19 20.78
CA THR A 80 -12.66 -19.75 19.90
C THR A 80 -12.22 -18.77 18.82
N ASP A 81 -13.15 -18.00 18.24
CA ASP A 81 -12.80 -17.01 17.20
C ASP A 81 -11.98 -15.86 17.80
N MET A 82 -12.34 -15.41 19.00
CA MET A 82 -11.58 -14.38 19.71
C MET A 82 -10.16 -14.85 20.05
N GLU A 83 -9.99 -16.11 20.43
CA GLU A 83 -8.67 -16.67 20.72
C GLU A 83 -7.82 -16.80 19.44
N ASN A 84 -8.41 -17.23 18.32
CA ASN A 84 -7.74 -17.26 17.03
C ASN A 84 -7.22 -15.88 16.61
N LEU A 85 -8.01 -14.82 16.82
CA LEU A 85 -7.55 -13.45 16.55
C LEU A 85 -6.38 -13.04 17.46
N ARG A 86 -6.38 -13.42 18.74
CA ARG A 86 -5.23 -13.16 19.63
C ARG A 86 -3.98 -13.85 19.15
N MET A 87 -4.10 -15.13 18.75
CA MET A 87 -2.97 -15.88 18.20
C MET A 87 -2.43 -15.24 16.93
N GLN A 88 -3.29 -14.77 16.02
CA GLN A 88 -2.86 -14.06 14.81
C GLN A 88 -2.09 -12.76 15.13
N ILE A 89 -2.56 -11.98 16.11
CA ILE A 89 -1.87 -10.76 16.54
C ILE A 89 -0.49 -11.09 17.10
N GLU A 90 -0.40 -12.14 17.92
CA GLU A 90 0.85 -12.57 18.52
C GLU A 90 1.84 -13.12 17.49
N ASP A 91 1.35 -13.91 16.53
CA ASP A 91 2.15 -14.42 15.40
C ASP A 91 2.66 -13.28 14.51
N GLU A 92 1.81 -12.29 14.20
CA GLU A 92 2.20 -11.09 13.46
C GLU A 92 3.24 -10.27 14.23
N ARG A 93 3.06 -10.08 15.54
CA ARG A 93 4.04 -9.41 16.41
C ARG A 93 5.36 -10.15 16.39
N ARG A 94 5.33 -11.48 16.52
CA ARG A 94 6.50 -12.34 16.49
C ARG A 94 7.22 -12.28 15.14
N SER A 95 6.49 -12.31 14.03
CA SER A 95 7.05 -12.19 12.69
C SER A 95 7.72 -10.83 12.46
N ARG A 96 7.15 -9.74 12.99
CA ARG A 96 7.77 -8.40 12.94
C ARG A 96 9.02 -8.28 13.84
N GLU A 97 9.08 -9.05 14.92
CA GLU A 97 10.18 -9.09 15.86
C GLU A 97 11.28 -10.09 15.46
N ASP A 98 11.00 -11.00 14.52
CA ASP A 98 11.97 -11.94 13.98
C ASP A 98 13.13 -11.19 13.28
N PRO A 99 14.36 -11.28 13.82
CA PRO A 99 15.52 -10.60 13.25
C PRO A 99 15.79 -11.02 11.80
N GLU A 100 15.43 -12.24 11.38
CA GLU A 100 15.64 -12.69 10.00
C GLU A 100 14.68 -12.02 9.00
N HIS A 101 13.49 -11.57 9.43
CA HIS A 101 12.52 -10.90 8.55
C HIS A 101 12.69 -9.36 8.50
N ARG A 102 13.36 -8.77 9.49
CA ARG A 102 13.79 -7.35 9.45
C ARG A 102 14.89 -7.10 8.43
N VAL A 103 15.64 -8.14 8.07
CA VAL A 103 16.60 -8.09 6.98
C VAL A 103 15.87 -8.42 5.68
N SER A 104 14.95 -7.54 5.27
CA SER A 104 14.62 -7.50 3.85
C SER A 104 15.92 -7.18 3.11
N PRO A 105 16.31 -7.94 2.07
CA PRO A 105 17.51 -7.64 1.26
C PRO A 105 17.47 -6.26 0.58
N GLU A 106 16.37 -5.54 0.67
CA GLU A 106 16.30 -4.13 0.29
C GLU A 106 17.09 -3.29 1.30
N ARG A 107 18.31 -2.95 0.89
CA ARG A 107 19.13 -1.84 1.42
C ARG A 107 18.25 -0.78 2.09
N SER A 108 18.48 -0.54 3.38
CA SER A 108 17.67 0.38 4.19
C SER A 108 17.48 1.73 3.46
N ILE A 109 16.24 2.25 3.47
CA ILE A 109 15.91 3.53 2.84
C ILE A 109 16.82 4.63 3.41
N GLU A 110 17.07 4.61 4.72
CA GLU A 110 18.02 5.52 5.39
C GLU A 110 19.46 5.38 4.84
N GLU A 111 19.95 4.17 4.59
CA GLU A 111 21.27 3.95 3.97
C GLU A 111 21.32 4.51 2.55
N TRP A 112 20.26 4.30 1.76
CA TRP A 112 20.17 4.85 0.41
C TRP A 112 20.13 6.38 0.41
N LEU A 113 19.33 6.99 1.31
CA LEU A 113 19.23 8.44 1.46
C LEU A 113 20.57 9.05 1.89
N THR A 114 21.27 8.45 2.86
CA THR A 114 22.58 8.94 3.31
C THR A 114 23.65 8.81 2.22
N LYS A 115 23.65 7.72 1.43
CA LYS A 115 24.53 7.56 0.26
C LYS A 115 24.29 8.65 -0.78
N MET A 116 23.02 8.97 -1.07
CA MET A 116 22.64 10.02 -2.00
C MET A 116 22.99 11.42 -1.48
N GLU A 117 22.83 11.68 -0.19
CA GLU A 117 23.21 12.95 0.44
C GLU A 117 24.72 13.19 0.40
N LYS A 118 25.52 12.16 0.74
CA LYS A 118 26.99 12.20 0.61
C LYS A 118 27.42 12.48 -0.83
N LYS A 119 26.80 11.84 -1.81
CA LYS A 119 27.08 12.08 -3.24
C LYS A 119 26.74 13.52 -3.66
N ARG A 120 25.60 14.06 -3.20
CA ARG A 120 25.20 15.45 -3.45
C ARG A 120 26.11 16.46 -2.75
N ALA A 121 26.59 16.15 -1.55
CA ALA A 121 27.53 16.98 -0.81
C ALA A 121 28.90 17.05 -1.52
N ALA A 122 29.43 15.92 -1.99
CA ALA A 122 30.67 15.87 -2.77
C ALA A 122 30.58 16.73 -4.05
N LEU A 123 29.44 16.69 -4.74
CA LEU A 123 29.17 17.52 -5.93
C LEU A 123 29.03 19.02 -5.61
N LYS A 124 28.51 19.38 -4.43
CA LYS A 124 28.36 20.77 -3.98
C LYS A 124 29.66 21.37 -3.44
N SER A 125 30.52 20.57 -2.84
CA SER A 125 31.78 21.04 -2.23
C SER A 125 32.89 21.31 -3.24
N GLY A 126 32.69 21.01 -4.54
CA GLY A 126 33.63 21.37 -5.60
C GLY A 126 35.04 20.80 -5.43
N SER A 127 35.22 19.75 -4.60
CA SER A 127 36.51 19.09 -4.46
C SER A 127 36.68 18.08 -5.58
N VAL A 128 37.30 18.53 -6.68
CA VAL A 128 38.04 17.62 -7.55
C VAL A 128 39.28 17.20 -6.76
N LEU A 129 39.14 16.17 -5.93
CA LEU A 129 40.27 15.37 -5.51
C LEU A 129 40.31 14.17 -6.44
N LYS A 130 41.39 14.11 -7.22
CA LYS A 130 41.88 12.86 -7.79
C LYS A 130 42.22 11.97 -6.61
N ASP A 131 41.57 10.83 -6.51
CA ASP A 131 42.18 9.65 -5.90
C ASP A 131 42.18 8.59 -7.01
N GLU A 132 43.33 8.49 -7.65
CA GLU A 132 43.81 7.26 -8.26
C GLU A 132 44.07 6.30 -7.06
N ASP A 133 43.73 5.02 -7.22
CA ASP A 133 43.84 3.92 -6.24
C ASP A 133 42.55 3.55 -5.45
N GLU A 134 41.47 3.20 -6.14
CA GLU A 134 40.61 2.03 -5.84
C GLU A 134 39.81 1.64 -7.12
N GLU A 135 40.52 1.20 -8.16
CA GLU A 135 39.96 0.24 -9.14
C GLU A 135 40.08 -1.12 -8.44
N ASP A 136 39.02 -1.73 -7.91
CA ASP A 136 38.19 -2.69 -8.63
C ASP A 136 37.04 -3.19 -7.71
N GLU A 137 35.87 -2.53 -7.70
CA GLU A 137 34.52 -3.13 -7.42
C GLU A 137 33.42 -2.07 -7.32
N ALA A 138 33.33 -1.15 -8.29
CA ALA A 138 32.26 -0.14 -8.29
C ALA A 138 31.74 0.22 -9.68
N ASN A 139 31.93 -0.66 -10.65
CA ASN A 139 31.43 -0.49 -12.02
C ASN A 139 30.34 -1.49 -12.40
N GLN A 140 29.50 -1.86 -11.43
CA GLN A 140 28.16 -2.32 -11.77
C GLN A 140 27.22 -1.11 -11.73
N PRO A 141 26.66 -0.66 -12.88
CA PRO A 141 25.44 0.11 -12.84
C PRO A 141 24.36 -0.86 -12.35
N GLU A 142 24.28 -1.05 -11.04
CA GLU A 142 23.20 -1.81 -10.43
C GLU A 142 21.91 -1.15 -10.88
N ASN A 143 21.24 -1.81 -11.81
CA ASN A 143 19.88 -1.47 -12.17
C ASN A 143 19.06 -1.67 -10.90
N ASP A 144 18.75 -0.58 -10.20
CA ASP A 144 17.76 -0.51 -9.12
C ASP A 144 16.32 -0.83 -9.62
N ILE A 145 16.21 -1.49 -10.78
CA ILE A 145 14.96 -1.91 -11.40
C ILE A 145 14.84 -3.40 -11.12
N PRO A 146 13.92 -3.79 -10.22
CA PRO A 146 13.66 -5.19 -9.97
C PRO A 146 13.45 -5.96 -11.28
N PRO A 147 14.03 -7.17 -11.43
CA PRO A 147 14.06 -7.88 -12.71
C PRO A 147 12.67 -8.17 -13.29
N HIS A 148 11.63 -8.19 -12.44
CA HIS A 148 10.25 -8.37 -12.89
C HIS A 148 9.72 -7.21 -13.75
N PHE A 149 10.22 -5.98 -13.60
CA PHE A 149 9.84 -4.86 -14.45
C PHE A 149 10.43 -4.95 -15.86
N LEU A 150 11.58 -5.60 -16.01
CA LEU A 150 12.23 -5.82 -17.32
C LEU A 150 11.52 -6.91 -18.14
N THR A 151 10.71 -7.75 -17.49
CA THR A 151 9.99 -8.87 -18.09
C THR A 151 8.61 -8.47 -18.62
N ILE A 152 8.11 -7.26 -18.32
CA ILE A 152 6.80 -6.79 -18.80
C ILE A 152 6.93 -6.38 -20.27
N PRO A 153 6.28 -7.07 -21.21
CA PRO A 153 6.28 -6.67 -22.62
C PRO A 153 5.46 -5.38 -22.81
N ASP A 154 5.93 -4.48 -23.68
CA ASP A 154 5.22 -3.26 -24.12
C ASP A 154 4.80 -2.29 -23.01
N LEU A 155 5.72 -1.95 -22.10
CA LEU A 155 5.53 -0.80 -21.21
C LEU A 155 5.41 0.49 -22.03
N PRO A 156 4.39 1.34 -21.79
CA PRO A 156 4.27 2.63 -22.47
C PRO A 156 5.49 3.51 -22.16
N PRO A 157 5.88 4.46 -23.03
CA PRO A 157 7.12 5.23 -22.90
C PRO A 157 7.34 5.91 -21.54
N SER A 158 6.26 6.28 -20.84
CA SER A 158 6.29 6.89 -19.51
C SER A 158 6.63 5.93 -18.36
N LEU A 159 6.50 4.63 -18.59
CA LEU A 159 6.76 3.56 -17.61
C LEU A 159 8.03 2.76 -17.96
N LEU A 160 8.77 3.18 -18.99
CA LEU A 160 10.07 2.58 -19.29
C LEU A 160 11.09 3.02 -18.23
N PRO A 161 11.89 2.07 -17.71
CA PRO A 161 12.98 2.43 -16.81
C PRO A 161 13.97 3.38 -17.49
N PRO A 162 14.64 4.26 -16.72
CA PRO A 162 15.67 5.13 -17.26
C PRO A 162 16.79 4.28 -17.90
N PRO A 163 17.33 4.67 -19.07
CA PRO A 163 18.44 3.95 -19.67
C PRO A 163 19.68 4.00 -18.78
N HIS A 164 20.55 2.99 -18.88
CA HIS A 164 21.83 2.95 -18.19
C HIS A 164 22.61 4.25 -18.45
N GLY A 165 22.79 5.07 -17.41
CA GLY A 165 23.39 6.41 -17.50
C GLY A 165 22.41 7.59 -17.33
N GLY A 166 21.13 7.32 -17.08
CA GLY A 166 20.10 8.32 -16.76
C GLY A 166 19.61 9.12 -17.97
N TRP A 167 18.51 9.85 -17.79
CA TRP A 167 18.03 10.79 -18.80
C TRP A 167 18.95 12.01 -18.84
N LYS A 168 19.63 12.23 -19.96
CA LYS A 168 20.35 13.49 -20.21
C LYS A 168 19.32 14.60 -20.47
N ILE A 169 18.69 15.10 -19.40
CA ILE A 169 17.73 16.20 -19.49
C ILE A 169 18.50 17.46 -19.88
N LYS A 170 18.46 17.83 -21.17
CA LYS A 170 18.69 19.22 -21.55
C LYS A 170 17.46 19.98 -21.09
N ALA A 171 17.60 20.79 -20.04
CA ALA A 171 16.54 21.65 -19.55
C ALA A 171 16.17 22.66 -20.64
N ARG A 172 15.21 22.31 -21.50
CA ARG A 172 14.55 23.25 -22.38
C ARG A 172 13.12 23.40 -21.87
N ILE A 173 12.98 24.28 -20.89
CA ILE A 173 11.70 24.70 -20.33
C ILE A 173 11.22 25.85 -21.21
N GLU A 174 10.54 25.53 -22.30
CA GLU A 174 9.71 26.48 -23.03
C GLU A 174 8.29 25.90 -22.99
N TRP A 175 7.53 26.27 -21.95
CA TRP A 175 6.09 26.01 -21.92
C TRP A 175 5.41 27.20 -22.62
N GLY A 176 4.70 26.91 -23.71
CA GLY A 176 3.83 27.84 -24.42
C GLY A 176 2.41 27.84 -23.85
#